data_AF-A0A0B3Y6D7-F1
#
_entry.id   AF-A0A0B3Y6D7-F1
#
_cell.length_a   1.000
_cell.length_b   1.000
_cell.length_c   1.000
_cell.angle_alpha   90.00
_cell.angle_beta   90.00
_cell.angle_gamma   90.00
#
_symmetry.space_group_name_H-M   'P 1'
#
loop_
_entity.id
_entity.type
_entity.pdbx_description
1 polymer ?
#
loop_
_entity_poly.entity_id
_entity_poly.type
_entity_poly.pdbx_seq_one_letter_code
_entity_poly.pdbx_strand_id
1 'polypeptide(L)'
;MMFTAMKFRQLTTVVATTALLLFSTAQAQVVTPATLTVDDNKIQAKLTLSSLIEVDLTVEFENSIGLNANNIDITAELLDPTDLTITDRLPSTLTSAVSGFPVLVSISPKANAGFGFEGLATVELYTKAIHYTPTIPWRLFTSHDGGEFEDITVLMSSGSIRARGSTGQFSDFIILLDNRPSASVIDDKVASLSSIVNGNRDKISALLETAIDSGINDVQSALTVNDDDAALVAVDSLISLIDNASGSEIADVWRSSGDVVNVKGLLLTQLQTLRFSLRTL
;
A
#
# COMPACT_ATOMS: atom_id res chain seq x y z
N MET A 1 -90.94 -27.39 20.00
CA MET A 1 -90.13 -27.13 18.78
C MET A 1 -88.72 -26.82 19.25
N MET A 2 -87.83 -27.82 19.29
CA MET A 2 -86.78 -28.09 18.30
C MET A 2 -85.59 -27.11 18.33
N PHE A 3 -84.43 -27.67 18.74
CA PHE A 3 -83.03 -27.46 18.32
C PHE A 3 -82.26 -26.14 18.58
N THR A 4 -81.32 -26.23 19.52
CA THR A 4 -79.84 -26.19 19.35
C THR A 4 -79.20 -25.24 18.32
N ALA A 5 -78.24 -24.40 18.76
CA ALA A 5 -76.83 -24.40 18.28
C ALA A 5 -75.92 -23.38 19.02
N MET A 6 -74.75 -23.87 19.47
CA MET A 6 -73.58 -23.11 19.93
C MET A 6 -72.89 -22.35 18.79
N LYS A 7 -72.27 -21.20 19.07
CA LYS A 7 -71.07 -20.67 18.37
C LYS A 7 -70.20 -19.90 19.39
N PHE A 8 -69.13 -20.53 19.87
CA PHE A 8 -67.72 -20.43 19.44
C PHE A 8 -66.98 -19.17 19.95
N ARG A 9 -66.12 -19.41 20.95
CA ARG A 9 -65.07 -18.52 21.46
C ARG A 9 -64.00 -18.32 20.40
N GLN A 10 -63.45 -17.11 20.31
CA GLN A 10 -62.06 -16.90 19.87
C GLN A 10 -61.37 -15.95 20.86
N LEU A 11 -60.46 -16.52 21.68
CA LEU A 11 -59.39 -15.79 22.33
C LEU A 11 -58.31 -15.59 21.27
N THR A 12 -58.02 -14.34 20.92
CA THR A 12 -56.85 -13.98 20.12
C THR A 12 -55.63 -13.85 21.04
N THR A 13 -54.85 -14.92 21.11
CA THR A 13 -53.52 -14.93 21.73
C THR A 13 -52.55 -14.20 20.81
N VAL A 14 -52.08 -13.02 21.20
CA VAL A 14 -50.97 -12.33 20.52
C VAL A 14 -49.67 -12.98 20.97
N VAL A 15 -49.05 -13.77 20.09
CA VAL A 15 -47.69 -14.26 20.27
C VAL A 15 -46.75 -13.20 19.71
N ALA A 16 -46.09 -12.45 20.60
CA ALA A 16 -45.01 -11.56 20.23
C ALA A 16 -43.71 -12.38 20.08
N THR A 17 -43.37 -12.74 18.84
CA THR A 17 -42.10 -13.40 18.53
C THR A 17 -41.03 -12.32 18.39
N THR A 18 -40.28 -12.05 19.45
CA THR A 18 -39.09 -11.19 19.40
C THR A 18 -37.94 -11.99 18.77
N ALA A 19 -37.68 -11.76 17.48
CA ALA A 19 -36.48 -12.27 16.82
C ALA A 19 -35.27 -11.45 17.28
N LEU A 20 -34.47 -12.03 18.18
CA LEU A 20 -33.17 -11.49 18.57
C LEU A 20 -32.19 -11.74 17.40
N LEU A 21 -32.02 -10.76 16.53
CA LEU A 21 -30.94 -10.75 15.54
C LEU A 21 -29.61 -10.62 16.30
N LEU A 22 -28.97 -11.77 16.53
CA LEU A 22 -27.56 -11.82 16.88
C LEU A 22 -26.77 -11.32 15.68
N PHE A 23 -26.47 -10.02 15.65
CA PHE A 23 -25.40 -9.50 14.80
C PHE A 23 -24.09 -10.04 15.35
N SER A 24 -23.67 -11.23 14.91
CA SER A 24 -22.28 -11.64 15.02
C SER A 24 -21.48 -10.76 14.08
N THR A 25 -20.88 -9.69 14.58
CA THR A 25 -19.78 -9.03 13.88
C THR A 25 -18.66 -10.06 13.82
N ALA A 26 -18.54 -10.76 12.70
CA ALA A 26 -17.32 -11.52 12.40
C ALA A 26 -16.19 -10.49 12.40
N GLN A 27 -15.43 -10.42 13.49
CA GLN A 27 -14.21 -9.62 13.53
C GLN A 27 -13.27 -10.29 12.53
N ALA A 28 -12.74 -9.50 11.59
CA ALA A 28 -11.67 -9.98 10.72
C ALA A 28 -10.54 -10.52 11.60
N GLN A 29 -10.02 -11.70 11.25
CA GLN A 29 -8.97 -12.34 12.04
C GLN A 29 -7.66 -11.58 11.80
N VAL A 30 -7.35 -10.64 12.69
CA VAL A 30 -6.05 -9.98 12.76
C VAL A 30 -5.05 -10.93 13.41
N VAL A 31 -3.91 -11.13 12.76
CA VAL A 31 -2.80 -11.95 13.27
C VAL A 31 -1.55 -11.12 13.49
N THR A 32 -0.77 -11.50 14.50
CA THR A 32 0.59 -10.99 14.73
C THR A 32 1.63 -11.98 14.17
N PRO A 33 2.86 -11.54 13.90
CA PRO A 33 3.90 -12.43 13.39
C PRO A 33 4.17 -13.62 14.31
N ALA A 34 4.30 -14.82 13.73
CA ALA A 34 4.80 -16.00 14.43
C ALA A 34 6.31 -15.87 14.76
N THR A 35 7.03 -15.14 13.91
CA THR A 35 8.43 -14.72 14.16
C THR A 35 8.58 -13.27 13.74
N LEU A 36 9.29 -12.49 14.55
CA LEU A 36 9.70 -11.12 14.25
C LEU A 36 11.18 -10.99 14.61
N THR A 37 12.01 -10.66 13.63
CA THR A 37 13.42 -10.35 13.82
C THR A 37 13.69 -8.95 13.32
N VAL A 38 14.47 -8.22 14.12
CA VAL A 38 14.94 -6.89 13.79
C VAL A 38 16.45 -6.92 13.93
N ASP A 39 17.16 -6.62 12.84
CA ASP A 39 18.62 -6.69 12.76
C ASP A 39 19.13 -5.53 11.91
N ASP A 40 20.01 -4.72 12.47
CA ASP A 40 20.50 -3.45 11.91
C ASP A 40 19.36 -2.62 11.28
N ASN A 41 19.36 -2.51 9.94
CA ASN A 41 18.41 -1.77 9.13
C ASN A 41 17.34 -2.68 8.52
N LYS A 42 16.99 -3.79 9.16
CA LYS A 42 16.11 -4.80 8.58
C LYS A 42 15.09 -5.36 9.55
N ILE A 43 13.86 -5.51 9.06
CA ILE A 43 12.77 -6.24 9.71
C ILE A 43 12.48 -7.47 8.88
N GLN A 44 12.30 -8.61 9.54
CA GLN A 44 11.71 -9.80 8.93
C GLN A 44 10.60 -10.33 9.83
N ALA A 45 9.44 -10.58 9.25
CA ALA A 45 8.28 -11.08 9.96
C ALA A 45 7.60 -12.19 9.18
N LYS A 46 7.10 -13.20 9.89
CA LYS A 46 6.34 -14.30 9.32
C LYS A 46 4.91 -14.28 9.81
N LEU A 47 3.95 -14.07 8.91
CA LEU A 47 2.53 -13.91 9.22
C LEU A 47 1.76 -15.12 8.68
N THR A 48 1.07 -15.86 9.55
CA THR A 48 0.26 -17.02 9.18
C THR A 48 -1.21 -16.69 9.42
N LEU A 49 -1.97 -16.44 8.35
CA LEU A 49 -3.39 -16.07 8.42
C LEU A 49 -4.30 -17.31 8.42
N SER A 50 -3.90 -18.34 7.66
CA SER A 50 -4.60 -19.64 7.61
C SER A 50 -3.63 -20.77 7.26
N SER A 51 -4.12 -22.00 7.14
CA SER A 51 -3.31 -23.14 6.66
C SER A 51 -2.86 -23.00 5.21
N LEU A 52 -3.46 -22.09 4.43
CA LEU A 52 -3.16 -21.86 3.01
C LEU A 52 -2.50 -20.50 2.74
N ILE A 53 -2.61 -19.56 3.69
CA ILE A 53 -2.16 -18.17 3.50
C ILE A 53 -1.10 -17.85 4.54
N GLU A 54 0.12 -17.69 4.04
CA GLU A 54 1.31 -17.28 4.77
C GLU A 54 2.00 -16.16 3.98
N VAL A 55 2.50 -15.17 4.70
CA VAL A 55 3.24 -14.03 4.15
C VAL A 55 4.54 -13.87 4.94
N ASP A 56 5.65 -13.94 4.22
CA ASP A 56 6.95 -13.51 4.74
C ASP A 56 7.12 -12.04 4.33
N LEU A 57 7.16 -11.16 5.33
CA LEU A 57 7.44 -9.74 5.20
C LEU A 57 8.94 -9.51 5.42
N THR A 58 9.57 -8.77 4.51
CA THR A 58 10.90 -8.19 4.73
C THR A 58 10.83 -6.70 4.47
N VAL A 59 11.37 -5.90 5.38
CA VAL A 59 11.56 -4.45 5.21
C VAL A 59 13.03 -4.13 5.42
N GLU A 60 13.64 -3.43 4.49
CA GLU A 60 15.05 -3.02 4.56
C GLU A 60 15.15 -1.51 4.40
N PHE A 61 15.85 -0.87 5.32
CA PHE A 61 16.07 0.57 5.37
C PHE A 61 17.45 0.91 4.83
N GLU A 62 17.58 2.04 4.15
CA GLU A 62 18.91 2.59 3.87
C GLU A 62 19.62 2.97 5.18
N ASN A 63 18.92 3.72 6.04
CA ASN A 63 19.43 4.10 7.35
C ASN A 63 18.29 4.21 8.38
N SER A 64 18.18 3.25 9.30
CA SER A 64 17.14 3.25 10.33
C SER A 64 17.59 3.95 11.62
N ILE A 65 16.64 4.57 12.32
CA ILE A 65 16.85 5.28 13.58
C ILE A 65 15.91 4.67 14.61
N GLY A 66 16.46 4.17 15.72
CA GLY A 66 15.65 3.63 16.81
C GLY A 66 14.84 2.39 16.44
N LEU A 67 15.25 1.65 15.40
CA LEU A 67 14.56 0.45 14.96
C LEU A 67 14.76 -0.70 15.96
N ASN A 68 13.65 -1.20 16.51
CA ASN A 68 13.61 -2.40 17.35
C ASN A 68 12.18 -2.95 17.40
N ALA A 69 12.04 -4.21 17.82
CA ALA A 69 10.74 -4.90 17.85
C ALA A 69 9.70 -4.27 18.79
N ASN A 70 10.10 -3.46 19.78
CA ASN A 70 9.15 -2.81 20.68
C ASN A 70 8.54 -1.54 20.08
N ASN A 71 9.18 -0.97 19.05
CA ASN A 71 8.81 0.32 18.47
C ASN A 71 7.85 0.21 17.28
N ILE A 72 7.55 -1.02 16.83
CA ILE A 72 6.73 -1.27 15.65
C ILE A 72 5.77 -2.41 15.96
N ASP A 73 4.50 -2.20 15.66
CA ASP A 73 3.50 -3.26 15.65
C ASP A 73 3.28 -3.70 14.19
N ILE A 74 3.36 -5.01 13.94
CA ILE A 74 3.11 -5.60 12.62
C ILE A 74 1.92 -6.52 12.75
N THR A 75 0.95 -6.37 11.86
CA THR A 75 -0.23 -7.23 11.79
C THR A 75 -0.53 -7.62 10.36
N ALA A 76 -1.32 -8.68 10.20
CA ALA A 76 -1.97 -8.96 8.94
C ALA A 76 -3.40 -9.41 9.16
N GLU A 77 -4.26 -9.16 8.18
CA GLU A 77 -5.65 -9.60 8.20
C GLU A 77 -6.13 -10.05 6.83
N LEU A 78 -7.15 -10.91 6.85
CA LEU A 78 -7.90 -11.26 5.65
C LEU A 78 -9.03 -10.25 5.47
N LEU A 79 -8.96 -9.49 4.39
CA LEU A 79 -9.96 -8.51 4.02
C LEU A 79 -11.22 -9.18 3.50
N ASP A 80 -12.37 -8.57 3.79
CA ASP A 80 -13.57 -8.75 2.99
C ASP A 80 -13.40 -7.96 1.68
N PRO A 81 -13.46 -8.60 0.49
CA PRO A 81 -13.34 -7.90 -0.79
C PRO A 81 -14.40 -6.81 -1.02
N THR A 82 -15.45 -6.75 -0.19
CA THR A 82 -16.51 -5.74 -0.22
C THR A 82 -16.40 -4.71 0.88
N ASP A 83 -15.32 -4.72 1.68
CA ASP A 83 -15.10 -3.75 2.73
C ASP A 83 -14.90 -2.34 2.14
N LEU A 84 -15.84 -1.43 2.42
CA LEU A 84 -15.79 -0.05 1.97
C LEU A 84 -14.61 0.73 2.57
N THR A 85 -14.10 0.32 3.73
CA THR A 85 -12.93 0.96 4.36
C THR A 85 -11.64 0.71 3.59
N ILE A 86 -11.62 -0.27 2.67
CA ILE A 86 -10.52 -0.54 1.75
C ILE A 86 -10.90 -0.19 0.32
N THR A 87 -12.07 -0.63 -0.14
CA THR A 87 -12.47 -0.46 -1.55
C THR A 87 -12.63 1.00 -1.96
N ASP A 88 -13.03 1.90 -1.05
CA ASP A 88 -13.11 3.35 -1.32
C ASP A 88 -11.71 4.01 -1.41
N ARG A 89 -10.66 3.35 -0.92
CA ARG A 89 -9.26 3.82 -0.99
C ARG A 89 -8.50 3.25 -2.18
N LEU A 90 -9.15 2.42 -3.00
CA LEU A 90 -8.53 1.88 -4.21
C LEU A 90 -8.49 2.94 -5.31
N PRO A 91 -7.41 3.04 -6.10
CA PRO A 91 -7.24 4.12 -7.07
C PRO A 91 -8.17 4.00 -8.28
N SER A 92 -8.82 2.85 -8.46
CA SER A 92 -9.80 2.64 -9.52
C SER A 92 -10.70 1.45 -9.23
N THR A 93 -11.90 1.45 -9.80
CA THR A 93 -12.77 0.27 -9.88
C THR A 93 -12.17 -0.87 -10.71
N LEU A 94 -11.09 -0.60 -11.47
CA LEU A 94 -10.30 -1.60 -12.19
C LEU A 94 -9.19 -2.23 -11.31
N THR A 95 -9.03 -1.75 -10.08
CA THR A 95 -8.16 -2.36 -9.07
C THR A 95 -8.98 -3.16 -8.06
N SER A 96 -8.51 -4.33 -7.66
CA SER A 96 -9.26 -5.19 -6.72
C SER A 96 -8.37 -6.15 -5.94
N ALA A 97 -8.78 -6.43 -4.69
CA ALA A 97 -8.23 -7.52 -3.90
C ALA A 97 -8.74 -8.87 -4.45
N VAL A 98 -7.86 -9.87 -4.53
CA VAL A 98 -8.23 -11.17 -5.12
C VAL A 98 -8.76 -12.10 -4.05
N SER A 99 -9.82 -12.84 -4.38
CA SER A 99 -10.44 -13.83 -3.50
C SER A 99 -9.49 -14.92 -2.96
N GLY A 100 -8.33 -15.14 -3.61
CA GLY A 100 -7.30 -16.10 -3.18
C GLY A 100 -6.19 -15.51 -2.30
N PHE A 101 -6.05 -14.19 -2.23
CA PHE A 101 -5.06 -13.52 -1.38
C PHE A 101 -5.52 -12.10 -0.98
N PRO A 102 -6.62 -11.94 -0.24
CA PRO A 102 -7.09 -10.65 0.23
C PRO A 102 -6.35 -10.26 1.51
N VAL A 103 -5.02 -10.16 1.46
CA VAL A 103 -4.20 -9.92 2.65
C VAL A 103 -3.80 -8.45 2.74
N LEU A 104 -4.18 -7.81 3.84
CA LEU A 104 -3.62 -6.53 4.25
C LEU A 104 -2.51 -6.80 5.27
N VAL A 105 -1.32 -6.26 5.03
CA VAL A 105 -0.21 -6.26 5.99
C VAL A 105 -0.03 -4.84 6.49
N SER A 106 -0.17 -4.63 7.80
CA SER A 106 -0.02 -3.31 8.41
C SER A 106 1.26 -3.24 9.22
N ILE A 107 2.02 -2.17 9.00
CA ILE A 107 3.17 -1.81 9.83
C ILE A 107 2.83 -0.50 10.51
N SER A 108 2.68 -0.53 11.83
CA SER A 108 2.31 0.64 12.63
C SER A 108 3.43 0.97 13.62
N PRO A 109 4.31 1.92 13.27
CA PRO A 109 5.30 2.41 14.22
C PRO A 109 4.67 3.22 15.35
N LYS A 110 5.18 3.05 16.56
CA LYS A 110 4.71 3.79 17.74
C LYS A 110 5.23 5.22 17.71
N ALA A 111 4.33 6.19 17.59
CA ALA A 111 4.67 7.60 17.42
C ALA A 111 5.62 8.19 18.49
N ASN A 112 5.58 7.67 19.72
CA ASN A 112 6.41 8.16 20.82
C ASN A 112 7.62 7.26 21.13
N ALA A 113 7.96 6.33 20.24
CA ALA A 113 9.00 5.34 20.47
C ALA A 113 10.34 5.69 19.78
N GLY A 114 10.39 6.80 19.04
CA GLY A 114 11.61 7.33 18.44
C GLY A 114 12.08 6.57 17.19
N PHE A 115 11.19 5.82 16.54
CA PHE A 115 11.49 5.19 15.26
C PHE A 115 11.43 6.21 14.12
N GLY A 116 12.40 6.12 13.21
CA GLY A 116 12.44 6.84 11.95
C GLY A 116 13.44 6.21 11.00
N PHE A 117 13.55 6.76 9.80
CA PHE A 117 14.58 6.35 8.84
C PHE A 117 14.91 7.51 7.89
N GLU A 118 16.10 7.45 7.35
CA GLU A 118 16.60 8.33 6.30
C GLU A 118 16.64 7.56 4.98
N GLY A 119 16.31 8.23 3.87
CA GLY A 119 16.35 7.62 2.54
C GLY A 119 15.20 6.65 2.29
N LEU A 120 15.39 5.61 1.47
CA LEU A 120 14.32 4.66 1.14
C LEU A 120 14.18 3.51 2.14
N ALA A 121 12.95 3.02 2.27
CA ALA A 121 12.67 1.67 2.75
C ALA A 121 12.22 0.79 1.57
N THR A 122 12.80 -0.41 1.44
CA THR A 122 12.36 -1.45 0.52
C THR A 122 11.47 -2.44 1.25
N VAL A 123 10.28 -2.71 0.72
CA VAL A 123 9.33 -3.67 1.27
C VAL A 123 9.19 -4.84 0.31
N GLU A 124 9.27 -6.05 0.85
CA GLU A 124 9.04 -7.29 0.13
C GLU A 124 7.97 -8.13 0.83
N LEU A 125 6.95 -8.52 0.07
CA LEU A 125 5.96 -9.52 0.46
C LEU A 125 6.22 -10.79 -0.35
N TYR A 126 6.50 -11.89 0.35
CA TYR A 126 6.64 -13.20 -0.26
C TYR A 126 5.50 -14.12 0.21
N THR A 127 4.82 -14.76 -0.72
CA THR A 127 3.75 -15.72 -0.40
C THR A 127 3.66 -16.85 -1.42
N LYS A 128 3.31 -18.05 -0.91
CA LYS A 128 3.02 -19.25 -1.72
C LYS A 128 1.54 -19.42 -2.05
N ALA A 129 0.67 -18.59 -1.48
CA ALA A 129 -0.79 -18.70 -1.65
C ALA A 129 -1.23 -18.40 -3.09
N ILE A 130 -0.50 -17.52 -3.77
CA ILE A 130 -0.73 -17.13 -5.17
C ILE A 130 0.54 -17.37 -6.00
N HIS A 131 0.34 -17.73 -7.26
CA HIS A 131 1.41 -18.05 -8.20
C HIS A 131 1.61 -16.93 -9.20
N TYR A 132 2.88 -16.61 -9.48
CA TYR A 132 3.20 -15.62 -10.49
C TYR A 132 2.84 -16.14 -11.88
N THR A 133 1.97 -15.41 -12.57
CA THR A 133 1.64 -15.64 -13.98
C THR A 133 1.82 -14.31 -14.71
N PRO A 134 2.68 -14.23 -15.75
CA PRO A 134 3.00 -12.96 -16.41
C PRO A 134 1.80 -12.20 -16.96
N THR A 135 0.72 -12.90 -17.32
CA THR A 135 -0.51 -12.29 -17.86
C THR A 135 -1.43 -11.73 -16.78
N ILE A 136 -1.14 -11.97 -15.51
CA ILE A 136 -1.95 -11.46 -14.40
C ILE A 136 -1.25 -10.20 -13.86
N PRO A 137 -1.92 -9.03 -13.87
CA PRO A 137 -1.31 -7.76 -13.53
C PRO A 137 -1.27 -7.56 -12.00
N TRP A 138 -0.47 -8.39 -11.34
CA TRP A 138 -0.19 -8.26 -9.92
C TRP A 138 0.67 -7.04 -9.64
N ARG A 139 0.29 -6.26 -8.63
CA ARG A 139 0.99 -5.06 -8.19
C ARG A 139 0.98 -4.97 -6.66
N LEU A 140 2.07 -4.47 -6.09
CA LEU A 140 2.18 -4.13 -4.67
C LEU A 140 1.75 -2.68 -4.48
N PHE A 141 0.77 -2.49 -3.62
CA PHE A 141 0.28 -1.18 -3.22
C PHE A 141 0.62 -0.91 -1.76
N THR A 142 0.74 0.38 -1.43
CA THR A 142 0.81 0.86 -0.05
C THR A 142 -0.17 1.99 0.16
N SER A 143 -0.57 2.22 1.41
CA SER A 143 -1.37 3.38 1.78
C SER A 143 -0.87 3.96 3.09
N HIS A 144 -0.73 5.28 3.16
CA HIS A 144 -0.28 6.00 4.35
C HIS A 144 -1.43 6.63 5.13
N ASP A 145 -1.45 6.44 6.45
CA ASP A 145 -2.40 7.05 7.39
C ASP A 145 -3.88 6.95 6.97
N GLY A 146 -4.27 5.80 6.42
CA GLY A 146 -5.65 5.56 5.96
C GLY A 146 -6.01 6.25 4.64
N GLY A 147 -5.03 6.81 3.91
CA GLY A 147 -5.21 7.48 2.63
C GLY A 147 -5.51 6.53 1.46
N GLU A 148 -5.43 7.02 0.24
CA GLU A 148 -5.55 6.18 -0.96
C GLU A 148 -4.41 5.16 -1.06
N PHE A 149 -4.63 4.05 -1.76
CA PHE A 149 -3.60 3.08 -2.09
C PHE A 149 -2.85 3.50 -3.36
N GLU A 150 -1.53 3.51 -3.27
CA GLU A 150 -0.62 3.87 -4.35
C GLU A 150 0.21 2.65 -4.78
N ASP A 151 0.37 2.45 -6.10
CA ASP A 151 1.24 1.39 -6.63
C ASP A 151 2.69 1.76 -6.34
N ILE A 152 3.41 0.86 -5.66
CA ILE A 152 4.84 1.00 -5.35
C ILE A 152 5.68 -0.11 -5.98
N THR A 153 5.11 -0.86 -6.91
CA THR A 153 5.78 -2.04 -7.49
C THR A 153 7.08 -1.64 -8.18
N VAL A 154 8.18 -2.29 -7.79
CA VAL A 154 9.47 -2.22 -8.48
C VAL A 154 9.93 -3.57 -9.03
N LEU A 155 9.38 -4.66 -8.50
CA LEU A 155 9.66 -6.02 -8.97
C LEU A 155 8.50 -6.96 -8.65
N MET A 156 8.16 -7.79 -9.64
CA MET A 156 7.31 -8.97 -9.53
C MET A 156 8.06 -10.14 -10.18
N SER A 157 8.41 -11.17 -9.42
CA SER A 157 9.23 -12.29 -9.95
C SER A 157 8.55 -13.65 -9.89
N SER A 158 9.04 -14.57 -10.72
CA SER A 158 8.50 -15.93 -10.90
C SER A 158 8.79 -16.88 -9.74
N GLY A 159 7.95 -17.91 -9.63
CA GLY A 159 7.87 -18.84 -8.50
C GLY A 159 6.60 -18.59 -7.69
N SER A 160 6.70 -18.70 -6.37
CA SER A 160 5.76 -18.09 -5.44
C SER A 160 5.85 -16.56 -5.56
N ILE A 161 4.75 -15.83 -5.37
CA ILE A 161 4.77 -14.38 -5.59
C ILE A 161 5.73 -13.71 -4.59
N ARG A 162 6.70 -12.99 -5.15
CA ARG A 162 7.56 -12.03 -4.47
C ARG A 162 7.27 -10.67 -5.07
N ALA A 163 6.57 -9.85 -4.31
CA ALA A 163 6.23 -8.49 -4.67
C ALA A 163 7.13 -7.55 -3.89
N ARG A 164 7.88 -6.70 -4.59
CA ARG A 164 8.77 -5.72 -3.97
C ARG A 164 8.37 -4.32 -4.39
N GLY A 165 8.45 -3.41 -3.44
CA GLY A 165 8.27 -1.98 -3.64
C GLY A 165 9.20 -1.18 -2.75
N SER A 166 9.20 0.13 -2.96
CA SER A 166 9.94 1.08 -2.14
C SER A 166 8.96 2.07 -1.52
N THR A 167 9.33 2.68 -0.41
CA THR A 167 8.51 3.70 0.23
C THR A 167 9.37 4.70 1.02
N GLY A 168 8.95 5.98 1.01
CA GLY A 168 9.46 7.03 1.88
C GLY A 168 8.69 7.19 3.20
N GLN A 169 7.65 6.36 3.41
CA GLN A 169 6.76 6.43 4.58
C GLN A 169 6.21 5.04 4.94
N PHE A 170 5.59 4.87 6.12
CA PHE A 170 4.98 3.59 6.51
C PHE A 170 3.49 3.65 6.58
N SER A 171 2.85 2.55 6.17
CA SER A 171 1.59 2.06 6.74
C SER A 171 1.27 0.76 6.00
N ASP A 172 0.03 0.55 5.59
CA ASP A 172 -0.50 -0.68 5.01
C ASP A 172 0.15 -1.07 3.69
N PHE A 173 0.20 -2.38 3.43
CA PHE A 173 0.64 -3.00 2.18
C PHE A 173 -0.32 -4.09 1.73
N ILE A 174 -0.58 -4.13 0.43
CA ILE A 174 -1.50 -5.10 -0.17
C ILE A 174 -1.07 -5.46 -1.59
N ILE A 175 -1.28 -6.73 -1.98
CA ILE A 175 -1.11 -7.17 -3.37
C ILE A 175 -2.48 -7.15 -4.05
N LEU A 176 -2.61 -6.36 -5.12
CA LEU A 176 -3.85 -6.20 -5.87
C LEU A 176 -3.70 -6.67 -7.32
N LEU A 177 -4.84 -6.93 -7.96
CA LEU A 177 -4.93 -6.89 -9.42
C LEU A 177 -5.14 -5.45 -9.85
N ASP A 178 -4.35 -5.01 -10.82
CA ASP A 178 -4.49 -3.70 -11.44
C ASP A 178 -4.76 -3.85 -12.95
N ASN A 179 -6.04 -3.75 -13.33
CA ASN A 179 -6.45 -3.84 -14.74
C ASN A 179 -6.57 -2.45 -15.41
N ARG A 180 -6.04 -1.39 -14.79
CA ARG A 180 -6.01 -0.07 -15.43
C ARG A 180 -5.15 -0.13 -16.71
N PRO A 181 -5.47 0.66 -17.74
CA PRO A 181 -4.61 0.79 -18.90
C PRO A 181 -3.22 1.30 -18.53
N SER A 182 -2.18 0.76 -19.16
CA SER A 182 -0.77 1.14 -18.94
C SER A 182 -0.54 2.66 -18.93
N ALA A 183 -1.10 3.36 -19.92
CA ALA A 183 -1.00 4.82 -20.05
C ALA A 183 -1.57 5.56 -18.83
N SER A 184 -2.74 5.12 -18.32
CA SER A 184 -3.34 5.72 -17.13
C SER A 184 -2.46 5.53 -15.90
N VAL A 185 -1.88 4.34 -15.72
CA VAL A 185 -0.97 4.07 -14.58
C VAL A 185 0.28 4.94 -14.66
N ILE A 186 0.83 5.14 -15.86
CA ILE A 186 2.01 5.98 -16.09
C ILE A 186 1.67 7.45 -15.82
N ASP A 187 0.55 7.94 -16.34
CA ASP A 187 0.08 9.32 -16.14
C ASP A 187 -0.17 9.63 -14.66
N ASP A 188 -0.83 8.71 -13.94
CA ASP A 188 -1.09 8.83 -12.49
C ASP A 188 0.24 8.97 -11.72
N LYS A 189 1.26 8.16 -12.05
CA LYS A 189 2.58 8.22 -11.40
C LYS A 189 3.30 9.55 -11.66
N VAL A 190 3.22 10.08 -12.88
CA VAL A 190 3.79 11.39 -13.23
C VAL A 190 3.05 12.54 -12.53
N ALA A 191 1.72 12.43 -12.40
CA ALA A 191 0.92 13.38 -11.63
C ALA A 191 1.29 13.35 -10.14
N SER A 192 1.50 12.17 -9.56
CA SER A 192 1.96 12.01 -8.17
C SER A 192 3.32 12.66 -7.92
N LEU A 193 4.28 12.54 -8.85
CA LEU A 193 5.56 13.25 -8.76
C LEU A 193 5.36 14.77 -8.64
N SER A 194 4.54 15.33 -9.53
CA SER A 194 4.22 16.76 -9.54
C SER A 194 3.53 17.18 -8.24
N SER A 195 2.61 16.37 -7.72
CA SER A 195 1.90 16.60 -6.46
C SER A 195 2.86 16.63 -5.26
N ILE A 196 3.76 15.64 -5.16
CA ILE A 196 4.75 15.55 -4.07
C ILE A 196 5.67 16.76 -4.06
N VAL A 197 6.20 17.17 -5.23
CA VAL A 197 7.05 18.37 -5.33
C VAL A 197 6.27 19.60 -4.88
N ASN A 198 5.07 19.82 -5.43
CA ASN A 198 4.26 21.00 -5.13
C ASN A 198 3.85 21.08 -3.65
N GLY A 199 3.51 19.95 -3.04
CA GLY A 199 3.14 19.86 -1.62
C GLY A 199 4.31 20.04 -0.65
N ASN A 200 5.56 20.01 -1.14
CA ASN A 200 6.76 20.03 -0.31
C ASN A 200 7.82 21.03 -0.78
N ARG A 201 7.46 22.05 -1.57
CA ARG A 201 8.40 23.09 -2.05
C ARG A 201 9.16 23.77 -0.89
N ASP A 202 8.54 23.89 0.28
CA ASP A 202 9.15 24.43 1.50
C ASP A 202 10.28 23.56 2.08
N LYS A 203 10.36 22.30 1.66
CA LYS A 203 11.33 21.28 2.12
C LYS A 203 12.33 20.89 1.02
N ILE A 204 12.33 21.61 -0.10
CA ILE A 204 13.24 21.41 -1.23
C ILE A 204 13.94 22.74 -1.48
N SER A 205 15.26 22.72 -1.69
CA SER A 205 15.98 23.93 -2.08
C SER A 205 15.54 24.40 -3.46
N ALA A 206 15.44 25.72 -3.66
CA ALA A 206 14.93 26.28 -4.92
C ALA A 206 15.71 25.84 -6.18
N LEU A 207 17.02 25.58 -6.04
CA LEU A 207 17.85 25.07 -7.13
C LEU A 207 17.48 23.63 -7.49
N LEU A 208 17.35 22.75 -6.49
CA LEU A 208 16.96 21.36 -6.70
C LEU A 208 15.53 21.26 -7.22
N GLU A 209 14.62 22.06 -6.67
CA GLU A 209 13.22 22.17 -7.12
C GLU A 209 13.13 22.50 -8.62
N THR A 210 13.89 23.49 -9.09
CA THR A 210 13.94 23.86 -10.51
C THR A 210 14.44 22.70 -11.38
N ALA A 211 15.46 21.97 -10.91
CA ALA A 211 16.00 20.81 -11.62
C ALA A 211 15.02 19.64 -11.67
N ILE A 212 14.29 19.39 -10.58
CA ILE A 212 13.22 18.37 -10.52
C ILE A 212 12.08 18.74 -11.47
N ASP A 213 11.58 19.99 -11.41
CA ASP A 213 10.51 20.47 -12.30
C ASP A 213 10.91 20.34 -13.78
N SER A 214 12.18 20.64 -14.12
CA SER A 214 12.71 20.43 -15.47
C SER A 214 12.68 18.95 -15.86
N GLY A 215 13.16 18.05 -15.01
CA GLY A 215 13.18 16.61 -15.33
C GLY A 215 11.77 16.02 -15.43
N ILE A 216 10.81 16.48 -14.62
CA ILE A 216 9.39 16.07 -14.75
C ILE A 216 8.84 16.51 -16.11
N ASN A 217 9.14 17.73 -16.57
CA ASN A 217 8.75 18.20 -17.90
C ASN A 217 9.38 17.39 -19.03
N ASP A 218 10.63 16.92 -18.86
CA ASP A 218 11.28 16.04 -19.83
C ASP A 218 10.56 14.70 -19.95
N VAL A 219 10.18 14.09 -18.82
CA VAL A 219 9.36 12.86 -18.79
C VAL A 219 8.02 13.08 -19.50
N GLN A 220 7.30 14.15 -19.16
CA GLN A 220 6.00 14.47 -19.77
C GLN A 220 6.11 14.72 -21.28
N SER A 221 7.17 15.40 -21.72
CA SER A 221 7.41 15.69 -23.13
C SER A 221 7.66 14.41 -23.93
N ALA A 222 8.44 13.48 -23.38
CA ALA A 222 8.68 12.17 -23.98
C ALA A 222 7.40 11.34 -24.08
N LEU A 223 6.61 11.28 -23.01
CA LEU A 223 5.33 10.56 -22.98
C LEU A 223 4.31 11.13 -23.98
N THR A 224 4.28 12.45 -24.17
CA THR A 224 3.38 13.12 -25.14
C THR A 224 3.60 12.63 -26.57
N VAL A 225 4.81 12.22 -26.91
CA VAL A 225 5.17 11.68 -28.24
C VAL A 225 5.28 10.15 -28.25
N ASN A 226 4.89 9.47 -27.16
CA ASN A 226 5.00 8.03 -26.95
C ASN A 226 6.46 7.50 -27.08
N ASP A 227 7.43 8.26 -26.59
CA ASP A 227 8.84 7.86 -26.54
C ASP A 227 9.21 7.36 -25.13
N ASP A 228 8.84 6.11 -24.84
CA ASP A 228 9.05 5.48 -23.53
C ASP A 228 10.54 5.32 -23.19
N ASP A 229 11.40 5.16 -24.20
CA ASP A 229 12.86 5.07 -24.02
C ASP A 229 13.41 6.43 -23.55
N ALA A 230 13.00 7.54 -24.17
CA ALA A 230 13.37 8.88 -23.73
C ALA A 230 12.79 9.19 -22.33
N ALA A 231 11.54 8.78 -22.07
CA ALA A 231 10.94 8.93 -20.74
C ALA A 231 11.74 8.16 -19.68
N LEU A 232 12.17 6.93 -19.98
CA LEU A 232 12.98 6.12 -19.08
C LEU A 232 14.35 6.75 -18.80
N VAL A 233 15.00 7.36 -19.80
CA VAL A 233 16.26 8.09 -19.60
C VAL A 233 16.06 9.32 -18.71
N ALA A 234 14.96 10.06 -18.89
CA ALA A 234 14.62 11.19 -18.03
C ALA A 234 14.34 10.75 -16.58
N VAL A 235 13.62 9.64 -16.39
CA VAL A 235 13.39 9.04 -15.06
C VAL A 235 14.70 8.61 -14.40
N ASP A 236 15.59 7.91 -15.11
CA ASP A 236 16.88 7.48 -14.55
C ASP A 236 17.78 8.69 -14.19
N SER A 237 17.66 9.79 -14.93
CA SER A 237 18.35 11.06 -14.64
C SER A 237 17.78 11.73 -13.37
N LEU A 238 16.45 11.76 -13.22
CA LEU A 238 15.77 12.26 -12.02
C LEU A 238 16.10 11.42 -10.77
N ILE A 239 16.11 10.09 -10.89
CA ILE A 239 16.53 9.20 -9.81
C ILE A 239 17.93 9.56 -9.37
N SER A 240 18.87 9.69 -10.32
CA SER A 240 20.26 10.05 -10.02
C SER A 240 20.36 11.43 -9.37
N LEU A 241 19.59 12.41 -9.83
CA LEU A 241 19.56 13.75 -9.25
C LEU A 241 19.11 13.74 -7.78
N ILE A 242 18.00 13.06 -7.49
CA ILE A 242 17.40 13.04 -6.14
C ILE A 242 18.21 12.15 -5.19
N ASP A 243 18.76 11.04 -5.69
CA ASP A 243 19.59 10.13 -4.89
C ASP A 243 20.86 10.82 -4.39
N ASN A 244 21.47 11.67 -5.23
CA ASN A 244 22.65 12.46 -4.86
C ASN A 244 22.35 13.72 -4.04
N ALA A 245 21.08 14.10 -3.88
CA ALA A 245 20.71 15.25 -3.07
C ALA A 245 20.87 14.94 -1.57
N SER A 246 21.42 15.90 -0.83
CA SER A 246 21.61 15.82 0.62
C SER A 246 20.35 16.20 1.40
N GLY A 247 20.26 15.78 2.67
CA GLY A 247 19.20 16.20 3.60
C GLY A 247 19.08 17.72 3.81
N SER A 248 20.09 18.49 3.41
CA SER A 248 20.04 19.96 3.43
C SER A 248 19.38 20.58 2.20
N GLU A 249 19.32 19.83 1.09
CA GLU A 249 18.71 20.25 -0.17
C GLU A 249 17.29 19.72 -0.31
N ILE A 250 16.98 18.57 0.31
CA ILE A 250 15.65 17.96 0.34
C ILE A 250 15.48 17.21 1.65
N ALA A 251 14.34 17.36 2.31
CA ALA A 251 14.05 16.57 3.51
C ALA A 251 14.04 15.07 3.19
N ASP A 252 14.85 14.31 3.90
CA ASP A 252 15.14 12.89 3.64
C ASP A 252 14.88 11.97 4.84
N VAL A 253 14.32 12.50 5.92
CA VAL A 253 14.01 11.75 7.15
C VAL A 253 12.51 11.65 7.36
N TRP A 254 12.04 10.43 7.62
CA TRP A 254 10.69 10.15 8.11
C TRP A 254 10.77 9.75 9.59
N ARG A 255 9.80 10.17 10.39
CA ARG A 255 9.67 9.73 11.80
C ARG A 255 8.25 9.31 12.11
N SER A 256 8.17 8.29 12.97
CA SER A 256 6.90 7.76 13.51
C SER A 256 6.05 8.80 14.23
N SER A 257 6.64 9.89 14.73
CA SER A 257 5.93 11.02 15.32
C SER A 257 5.12 11.85 14.31
N GLY A 258 5.36 11.70 13.01
CA GLY A 258 4.70 12.48 11.96
C GLY A 258 5.13 13.95 11.89
N ASP A 259 6.21 14.33 12.60
CA ASP A 259 6.75 15.69 12.65
C ASP A 259 7.62 16.05 11.44
N VAL A 260 8.15 15.06 10.73
CA VAL A 260 9.02 15.22 9.57
C VAL A 260 8.62 14.26 8.45
N VAL A 261 8.79 14.73 7.21
CA VAL A 261 8.43 14.02 5.98
C VAL A 261 9.69 13.77 5.18
N ASN A 262 9.84 12.54 4.68
CA ASN A 262 10.93 12.12 3.82
C ASN A 262 10.59 12.35 2.34
N VAL A 263 10.66 13.60 1.92
CA VAL A 263 10.33 14.01 0.55
C VAL A 263 11.22 13.31 -0.47
N LYS A 264 12.51 13.13 -0.16
CA LYS A 264 13.45 12.34 -0.97
C LYS A 264 12.92 10.93 -1.22
N GLY A 265 12.57 10.22 -0.17
CA GLY A 265 12.04 8.85 -0.23
C GLY A 265 10.71 8.77 -0.98
N LEU A 266 9.81 9.75 -0.82
CA LEU A 266 8.55 9.80 -1.56
C LEU A 266 8.77 9.96 -3.07
N LEU A 267 9.67 10.87 -3.48
CA LEU A 267 9.98 11.06 -4.90
C LEU A 267 10.68 9.84 -5.50
N LEU A 268 11.66 9.27 -4.80
CA LEU A 268 12.36 8.07 -5.29
C LEU A 268 11.42 6.86 -5.39
N THR A 269 10.45 6.74 -4.47
CA THR A 269 9.40 5.71 -4.55
C THR A 269 8.63 5.81 -5.85
N GLN A 270 8.09 7.00 -6.14
CA GLN A 270 7.31 7.24 -7.36
C GLN A 270 8.15 7.06 -8.63
N LEU A 271 9.40 7.52 -8.64
CA LEU A 271 10.30 7.35 -9.78
C LEU A 271 10.66 5.88 -10.02
N GLN A 272 10.94 5.10 -8.98
CA GLN A 272 11.28 3.69 -9.13
C GLN A 272 10.10 2.86 -9.65
N THR A 273 8.88 3.16 -9.21
CA THR A 273 7.70 2.47 -9.73
C THR A 273 7.31 2.94 -11.14
N LEU A 274 7.55 4.22 -11.48
CA LEU A 274 7.39 4.72 -12.84
C LEU A 274 8.38 4.05 -13.80
N ARG A 275 9.65 3.95 -13.39
CA ARG A 275 10.69 3.21 -14.13
C ARG A 275 10.26 1.76 -14.40
N PHE A 276 9.67 1.11 -13.41
CA PHE A 276 9.15 -0.25 -13.56
C PHE A 276 7.99 -0.31 -14.55
N SER A 277 7.04 0.63 -14.49
CA SER A 277 5.93 0.73 -15.46
C SER A 277 6.45 0.89 -16.89
N LEU A 278 7.33 1.86 -17.15
CA LEU A 278 7.88 2.13 -18.49
C LEU A 278 8.62 0.92 -19.11
N ARG A 279 9.12 0.01 -18.27
CA ARG A 279 9.84 -1.20 -18.73
C ARG A 279 8.95 -2.40 -18.99
N THR A 280 7.74 -2.42 -18.42
CA THR A 280 6.94 -3.66 -18.28
C THR A 280 5.52 -3.55 -18.79
N LEU A 281 5.03 -2.34 -19.06
CA LEU A 281 3.65 -2.06 -19.43
C LEU A 281 3.48 -1.63 -20.89
#